data_AF-A0A851W349-F1
#
_entry.id   AF-A0A851W349-F1
#
_cell.length_a   1.000
_cell.length_b   1.000
_cell.length_c   1.000
_cell.angle_alpha   90.00
_cell.angle_beta   90.00
_cell.angle_gamma   90.00
#
_symmetry.space_group_name_H-M   'P 1'
#
loop_
_entity.id
_entity.type
_entity.pdbx_description
1 polymer ?
#
loop_
_entity_poly.entity_id
_entity_poly.type
_entity_poly.pdbx_seq_one_letter_code
_entity_poly.pdbx_strand_id
1 'polypeptide(L)'
;AAVRRFFAGLWLGDAAALAPGVRLLARLSAVSPAAAKAVLAQLVEGALGGRNAELFGGAAEPPGHEAAPVPPAVSLLDTNRRFTAGLNTSGGVWSVFHAGVIGRGLKPAAGGGRRSAEELSRNTQTFLSLVLRCCRGSGSGPAVGAEAAKAVAAALVEAVCPEAAGAELAWPPEELARATVERDLRILRRFR
;
A
#
# COMPACT_ATOMS: atom_id res chain seq x y z
N ALA A 1 10.71 -12.07 -6.77
CA ALA A 1 10.21 -12.24 -8.16
C ALA A 1 8.77 -12.80 -8.22
N ALA A 2 8.48 -13.94 -7.58
CA ALA A 2 7.16 -14.59 -7.66
C ALA A 2 6.00 -13.74 -7.07
N VAL A 3 6.22 -13.08 -5.92
CA VAL A 3 5.23 -12.17 -5.29
C VAL A 3 4.88 -11.00 -6.22
N ARG A 4 5.88 -10.36 -6.84
CA ARG A 4 5.66 -9.29 -7.82
C ARG A 4 4.84 -9.77 -9.02
N ARG A 5 5.11 -10.98 -9.52
CA ARG A 5 4.36 -11.58 -10.64
C ARG A 5 2.91 -11.91 -10.24
N PHE A 6 2.68 -12.36 -9.00
CA PHE A 6 1.34 -12.56 -8.47
C PHE A 6 0.53 -11.25 -8.45
N PHE A 7 1.07 -10.17 -7.88
CA PHE A 7 0.38 -8.87 -7.88
C PHE A 7 0.20 -8.29 -9.30
N ALA A 8 1.17 -8.47 -10.20
CA ALA A 8 1.01 -8.08 -11.60
C ALA A 8 -0.13 -8.86 -12.29
N GLY A 9 -0.29 -10.15 -11.99
CA GLY A 9 -1.41 -10.95 -12.47
C GLY A 9 -2.76 -10.46 -11.95
N LEU A 10 -2.83 -10.04 -10.67
CA LEU A 10 -4.05 -9.44 -10.10
C LEU A 10 -4.40 -8.11 -10.78
N TRP A 11 -3.40 -7.31 -11.15
CA TRP A 11 -3.60 -6.08 -11.92
C TRP A 11 -4.14 -6.32 -13.33
N LEU A 12 -3.71 -7.41 -13.97
CA LEU A 12 -4.15 -7.78 -15.32
C LEU A 12 -5.51 -8.50 -15.33
N GLY A 13 -5.97 -9.01 -14.18
CA GLY A 13 -7.21 -9.78 -14.08
C GLY A 13 -7.13 -11.17 -14.75
N ASP A 14 -5.93 -11.63 -15.09
CA ASP A 14 -5.71 -12.88 -15.82
C ASP A 14 -5.43 -14.05 -14.85
N ALA A 15 -6.40 -14.95 -14.72
CA ALA A 15 -6.28 -16.17 -13.92
C ALA A 15 -5.15 -17.09 -14.40
N ALA A 16 -4.87 -17.13 -15.71
CA ALA A 16 -3.78 -17.94 -16.26
C ALA A 16 -2.41 -17.37 -15.87
N ALA A 17 -2.27 -16.04 -15.81
CA ALA A 17 -1.06 -15.38 -15.33
C ALA A 17 -0.81 -15.60 -13.82
N LEU A 18 -1.87 -15.78 -13.03
CA LEU A 18 -1.79 -16.00 -11.57
C LEU A 18 -1.34 -17.41 -11.20
N ALA A 19 -1.80 -18.44 -11.92
CA ALA A 19 -1.62 -19.84 -11.54
C ALA A 19 -0.14 -20.26 -11.34
N PRO A 20 0.83 -19.87 -12.21
CA PRO A 20 2.24 -20.18 -11.98
C PRO A 20 2.80 -19.52 -10.72
N GLY A 21 2.44 -18.26 -10.45
CA GLY A 21 2.88 -17.52 -9.26
C GLY A 21 2.35 -18.16 -7.99
N VAL A 22 1.06 -18.51 -7.95
CA VAL A 22 0.41 -19.20 -6.83
C VAL A 22 1.06 -20.56 -6.55
N ARG A 23 1.28 -21.37 -7.60
CA ARG A 23 1.92 -22.70 -7.45
C ARG A 23 3.35 -22.59 -6.96
N LEU A 24 4.12 -21.64 -7.49
CA LEU A 24 5.51 -21.43 -7.09
C LEU A 24 5.59 -20.97 -5.62
N LEU A 25 4.79 -19.98 -5.21
CA LEU A 25 4.77 -19.49 -3.84
C LEU A 25 4.36 -20.58 -2.85
N ALA A 26 3.34 -21.37 -3.18
CA ALA A 26 2.91 -22.49 -2.36
C ALA A 26 3.99 -23.57 -2.20
N ARG A 27 4.72 -23.89 -3.28
CA ARG A 27 5.84 -24.84 -3.23
C ARG A 27 7.00 -24.29 -2.41
N LEU A 28 7.40 -23.04 -2.62
CA LEU A 28 8.49 -22.40 -1.88
C LEU A 28 8.17 -22.32 -0.38
N SER A 29 6.94 -22.00 0.00
CA SER A 29 6.52 -22.00 1.40
C SER A 29 6.55 -23.39 2.04
N ALA A 30 6.48 -24.47 1.25
CA ALA A 30 6.54 -25.83 1.77
C ALA A 30 7.97 -26.36 1.93
N VAL A 31 8.99 -25.68 1.40
CA VAL A 31 10.40 -26.14 1.45
C VAL A 31 10.98 -26.05 2.86
N SER A 32 10.74 -24.94 3.56
CA SER A 32 11.25 -24.73 4.92
C SER A 32 10.38 -23.72 5.68
N PRO A 33 10.36 -23.77 7.02
CA PRO A 33 9.61 -22.79 7.82
C PRO A 33 10.13 -21.36 7.62
N ALA A 34 11.44 -21.19 7.41
CA ALA A 34 12.03 -19.89 7.10
C ALA A 34 11.53 -19.34 5.75
N ALA A 35 11.45 -20.20 4.72
CA ALA A 35 10.90 -19.83 3.42
C ALA A 35 9.40 -19.48 3.51
N ALA A 36 8.62 -20.24 4.29
CA ALA A 36 7.22 -19.93 4.57
C ALA A 36 7.06 -18.54 5.19
N LYS A 37 7.82 -18.24 6.25
CA LYS A 37 7.82 -16.93 6.92
C LYS A 37 8.16 -15.80 5.95
N ALA A 38 9.21 -15.96 5.14
CA ALA A 38 9.62 -14.95 4.16
C ALA A 38 8.56 -14.72 3.08
N VAL A 39 7.93 -15.78 2.56
CA VAL A 39 6.85 -15.68 1.57
C VAL A 39 5.64 -14.96 2.15
N LEU A 40 5.22 -15.33 3.36
CA LEU A 40 4.07 -14.72 4.03
C LEU A 40 4.31 -13.24 4.34
N ALA A 41 5.49 -12.89 4.85
CA ALA A 41 5.86 -11.50 5.10
C ALA A 41 5.81 -10.65 3.81
N GLN A 42 6.42 -11.13 2.72
CA GLN A 42 6.41 -10.44 1.44
C GLN A 42 5.01 -10.32 0.82
N LEU A 43 4.12 -11.29 1.05
CA LEU A 43 2.73 -11.22 0.61
C LEU A 43 1.93 -10.17 1.40
N VAL A 44 2.09 -10.11 2.72
CA VAL A 44 1.43 -9.13 3.59
C VAL A 44 1.93 -7.72 3.27
N GLU A 45 3.24 -7.52 3.24
CA GLU A 45 3.87 -6.24 2.88
C GLU A 45 3.42 -5.77 1.49
N GLY A 46 3.44 -6.69 0.51
CA GLY A 46 3.05 -6.38 -0.86
C GLY A 46 1.56 -6.08 -1.05
N ALA A 47 0.69 -6.55 -0.15
CA ALA A 47 -0.76 -6.30 -0.19
C ALA A 47 -1.13 -4.97 0.50
N LEU A 48 -0.41 -4.60 1.56
CA LEU A 48 -0.63 -3.36 2.30
C LEU A 48 0.14 -2.16 1.73
N GLY A 49 1.16 -2.42 0.92
CA GLY A 49 2.08 -1.41 0.39
C GLY A 49 1.66 -0.76 -0.93
N GLY A 50 1.83 0.56 -0.99
CA GLY A 50 1.81 1.36 -2.22
C GLY A 50 0.58 1.15 -3.09
N ARG A 51 0.80 1.02 -4.41
CA ARG A 51 -0.27 0.86 -5.41
C ARG A 51 -1.05 -0.45 -5.27
N ASN A 52 -0.47 -1.50 -4.70
CA ASN A 52 -1.15 -2.79 -4.60
C ASN A 52 -2.28 -2.79 -3.58
N ALA A 53 -2.28 -1.89 -2.60
CA ALA A 53 -3.37 -1.72 -1.65
C ALA A 53 -4.72 -1.46 -2.37
N GLU A 54 -4.68 -0.77 -3.51
CA GLU A 54 -5.86 -0.51 -4.35
C GLU A 54 -6.51 -1.79 -4.90
N LEU A 55 -5.78 -2.91 -4.99
CA LEU A 55 -6.34 -4.20 -5.45
C LEU A 55 -7.36 -4.76 -4.45
N PHE A 56 -7.24 -4.34 -3.19
CA PHE A 56 -8.02 -4.84 -2.05
C PHE A 56 -8.90 -3.75 -1.42
N GLY A 57 -8.98 -2.57 -2.04
CA GLY A 57 -9.84 -1.47 -1.61
C GLY A 57 -9.12 -0.43 -0.73
N GLY A 58 -7.82 -0.56 -0.51
CA GLY A 58 -7.01 0.47 0.15
C GLY A 58 -6.80 1.68 -0.76
N ALA A 59 -6.70 2.86 -0.16
CA ALA A 59 -6.20 4.03 -0.87
C ALA A 59 -4.69 3.89 -1.07
N ALA A 60 -4.18 4.12 -2.28
CA ALA A 60 -2.74 4.28 -2.44
C ALA A 60 -2.30 5.45 -1.56
N GLU A 61 -1.29 5.20 -0.74
CA GLU A 61 -0.69 6.24 0.10
C GLU A 61 -0.24 7.36 -0.84
N PRO A 62 -0.75 8.60 -0.67
CA PRO A 62 -0.30 9.70 -1.50
C PRO A 62 1.21 9.81 -1.30
N PRO A 63 2.00 9.97 -2.37
CA PRO A 63 3.44 10.12 -2.22
C PRO A 63 3.68 11.22 -1.18
N GLY A 64 4.43 10.90 -0.12
CA GLY A 64 4.81 11.86 0.91
C GLY A 64 5.38 13.12 0.25
N HIS A 65 5.30 14.26 0.93
CA HIS A 65 5.70 15.56 0.39
C HIS A 65 7.16 15.59 -0.18
N GLU A 66 8.01 14.64 0.20
CA GLU A 66 9.37 14.46 -0.32
C GLU A 66 9.48 13.51 -1.53
N ALA A 67 8.51 12.63 -1.74
CA ALA A 67 8.47 11.64 -2.82
C ALA A 67 7.43 11.99 -3.90
N ALA A 68 6.97 13.24 -3.95
CA ALA A 68 6.20 13.71 -5.09
C ALA A 68 7.04 13.43 -6.36
N PRO A 69 6.51 12.69 -7.35
CA PRO A 69 7.26 12.44 -8.58
C PRO A 69 7.71 13.80 -9.12
N VAL A 70 9.02 13.94 -9.33
CA VAL A 70 9.56 15.09 -10.05
C VAL A 70 8.74 15.14 -11.35
N PRO A 71 7.91 16.17 -11.54
CA PRO A 71 7.09 16.23 -12.74
C PRO A 71 8.03 16.14 -13.95
N PRO A 72 7.62 15.47 -15.05
CA PRO A 72 8.45 15.37 -16.25
C PRO A 72 8.96 16.77 -16.57
N ALA A 73 10.27 16.92 -16.87
CA ALA A 73 10.96 18.20 -16.99
C ALA A 73 10.07 19.26 -17.67
N VAL A 74 9.36 20.03 -16.85
CA VAL A 74 8.39 20.99 -17.36
C VAL A 74 9.24 22.16 -17.82
N SER A 75 9.23 22.44 -19.11
CA SER A 75 9.90 23.61 -19.66
C SER A 75 9.42 24.85 -18.91
N LEU A 76 10.34 25.47 -18.17
CA LEU A 76 10.08 26.72 -17.48
C LEU A 76 9.66 27.81 -18.48
N LEU A 77 10.17 27.74 -19.71
CA LEU A 77 9.77 28.64 -20.80
C LEU A 77 8.30 28.46 -21.19
N ASP A 78 7.81 27.23 -21.29
CA ASP A 78 6.39 26.99 -21.63
C ASP A 78 5.45 27.38 -20.49
N THR A 79 5.90 27.17 -19.26
CA THR A 79 5.20 27.62 -18.06
C THR A 79 5.12 29.15 -18.04
N ASN A 80 6.25 29.83 -18.22
CA ASN A 80 6.33 31.29 -18.25
C ASN A 80 5.54 31.88 -19.42
N ARG A 81 5.56 31.28 -20.62
CA ARG A 81 4.74 31.73 -21.76
C ARG A 81 3.24 31.76 -21.45
N ARG A 82 2.74 30.74 -20.74
CA ARG A 82 1.33 30.70 -20.30
C ARG A 82 1.00 31.77 -19.26
N PHE A 83 1.91 32.00 -18.31
CA PHE A 83 1.76 33.07 -17.33
C PHE A 83 1.80 34.46 -17.97
N THR A 84 2.74 34.70 -18.89
CA THR A 84 2.88 35.99 -19.60
C THR A 84 1.69 36.27 -20.52
N ALA A 85 1.14 35.26 -21.19
CA ALA A 85 -0.02 35.43 -22.07
C ALA A 85 -1.32 35.77 -21.32
N GLY A 86 -1.43 35.42 -20.04
CA GLY A 86 -2.59 35.74 -19.19
C GLY A 86 -2.48 37.07 -18.44
N LEU A 87 -1.33 37.75 -18.49
CA LEU A 87 -1.12 39.06 -17.87
C LEU A 87 -1.62 40.14 -18.84
N ASN A 88 -2.79 40.72 -18.55
CA ASN A 88 -3.27 41.92 -19.25
C ASN A 88 -2.41 43.13 -18.86
N THR A 89 -1.27 43.33 -19.55
CA THR A 89 -0.38 44.48 -19.34
C THR A 89 -0.82 45.72 -20.11
N SER A 90 -2.11 45.88 -20.42
CA SER A 90 -2.65 47.08 -21.04
C SER A 90 -2.70 48.23 -20.03
N GLY A 91 -1.52 48.78 -19.68
CA GLY A 91 -1.38 50.03 -18.94
C GLY A 91 -0.43 50.02 -17.74
N GLY A 92 0.86 49.74 -17.96
CA GLY A 92 1.94 50.33 -17.14
C GLY A 92 2.31 49.67 -15.80
N VAL A 93 3.59 49.29 -15.70
CA VAL A 93 4.48 49.22 -14.52
C VAL A 93 3.84 49.02 -13.14
N TRP A 94 3.08 47.94 -12.91
CA TRP A 94 2.62 47.63 -11.55
C TRP A 94 2.88 46.18 -11.14
N SER A 95 3.21 46.05 -9.85
CA SER A 95 3.34 44.80 -9.10
C SER A 95 2.18 43.84 -9.38
N VAL A 96 2.45 42.53 -9.37
CA VAL A 96 1.39 41.51 -9.45
C VAL A 96 0.45 41.66 -8.25
N PHE A 97 -0.86 41.47 -8.47
CA PHE A 97 -1.89 41.66 -7.43
C PHE A 97 -1.73 40.74 -6.19
N HIS A 98 -0.96 39.65 -6.29
CA HIS A 98 -0.69 38.73 -5.20
C HIS A 98 0.79 38.74 -4.77
N ALA A 99 1.05 38.48 -3.49
CA ALA A 99 2.42 38.34 -2.95
C ALA A 99 3.07 36.96 -3.23
N GLY A 100 2.41 36.10 -4.01
CA GLY A 100 2.87 34.75 -4.35
C GLY A 100 1.75 33.72 -4.26
N VAL A 101 2.07 32.46 -4.51
CA VAL A 101 1.15 31.32 -4.35
C VAL A 101 1.71 30.39 -3.26
N ILE A 102 0.85 29.96 -2.34
CA ILE A 102 1.21 28.93 -1.37
C ILE A 102 1.03 27.55 -2.03
N GLY A 103 2.12 26.78 -2.12
CA GLY A 103 2.11 25.45 -2.71
C GLY A 103 1.96 25.46 -4.24
N ARG A 104 1.21 24.49 -4.79
CA ARG A 104 1.02 24.32 -6.25
C ARG A 104 -0.39 24.67 -6.74
N GLY A 105 -1.22 25.30 -5.90
CA GLY A 105 -2.61 25.61 -6.23
C GLY A 105 -3.52 24.37 -6.20
N LEU A 106 -4.50 24.31 -7.09
CA LEU A 106 -5.50 23.24 -7.16
C LEU A 106 -4.82 21.87 -7.29
N LYS A 107 -5.05 20.99 -6.30
CA LYS A 107 -4.54 19.62 -6.33
C LYS A 107 -5.24 18.88 -7.46
N PRO A 108 -4.53 18.32 -8.46
CA PRO A 108 -5.16 17.50 -9.48
C PRO A 108 -5.93 16.38 -8.77
N ALA A 109 -7.15 16.12 -9.25
CA ALA A 109 -7.98 15.06 -8.68
C ALA A 109 -7.17 13.77 -8.63
N ALA A 110 -7.12 13.13 -7.46
CA ALA A 110 -6.46 11.84 -7.30
C ALA A 110 -7.16 10.84 -8.24
N GLY A 111 -6.54 10.59 -9.38
CA GLY A 111 -7.05 9.69 -10.41
C GLY A 111 -6.91 8.25 -9.96
N GLY A 112 -7.85 7.78 -9.15
CA GLY A 112 -8.00 6.38 -8.81
C GLY A 112 -9.40 5.91 -9.23
N GLY A 113 -9.50 5.23 -10.37
CA GLY A 113 -10.72 4.53 -10.74
C GLY A 113 -11.03 3.51 -9.66
N ARG A 114 -12.13 3.69 -8.93
CA ARG A 114 -12.60 2.70 -7.95
C ARG A 114 -12.91 1.41 -8.69
N ARG A 115 -12.21 0.33 -8.33
CA ARG A 115 -12.53 -1.03 -8.79
C ARG A 115 -13.94 -1.42 -8.37
N SER A 116 -14.54 -2.36 -9.10
CA SER A 116 -15.85 -2.87 -8.72
C SER A 116 -15.76 -3.69 -7.41
N ALA A 117 -16.85 -3.74 -6.64
CA ALA A 117 -16.90 -4.52 -5.40
C ALA A 117 -16.63 -6.03 -5.66
N GLU A 118 -17.06 -6.53 -6.82
CA GLU A 118 -16.83 -7.90 -7.26
C GLU A 118 -15.34 -8.18 -7.53
N GLU A 119 -14.62 -7.25 -8.16
CA GLU A 119 -13.17 -7.36 -8.35
C GLU A 119 -12.42 -7.38 -7.04
N LEU A 120 -12.77 -6.49 -6.10
CA LEU A 120 -12.18 -6.44 -4.77
C LEU A 120 -12.39 -7.75 -4.01
N SER A 121 -13.61 -8.29 -4.05
CA SER A 121 -13.94 -9.57 -3.42
C SER A 121 -13.15 -10.73 -4.03
N ARG A 122 -13.08 -10.81 -5.37
CA ARG A 122 -12.30 -11.85 -6.08
C ARG A 122 -10.81 -11.77 -5.76
N ASN A 123 -10.22 -10.57 -5.74
CA ASN A 123 -8.81 -10.37 -5.40
C ASN A 123 -8.52 -10.78 -3.96
N THR A 124 -9.37 -10.34 -3.03
CA THR A 124 -9.27 -10.69 -1.61
C THR A 124 -9.37 -12.19 -1.41
N GLN A 125 -10.35 -12.85 -2.03
CA GLN A 125 -10.51 -14.30 -1.94
C GLN A 125 -9.30 -15.05 -2.52
N THR A 126 -8.76 -14.59 -3.65
CA THR A 126 -7.57 -15.17 -4.27
C THR A 126 -6.34 -15.03 -3.38
N PHE A 127 -6.15 -13.85 -2.78
CA PHE A 127 -5.06 -13.58 -1.85
C PHE A 127 -5.17 -14.43 -0.58
N LEU A 128 -6.33 -14.44 0.08
CA LEU A 128 -6.57 -15.26 1.28
C LEU A 128 -6.39 -16.75 1.00
N SER A 129 -6.86 -17.23 -0.15
CA SER A 129 -6.65 -18.63 -0.57
C SER A 129 -5.18 -18.98 -0.73
N LEU A 130 -4.36 -18.05 -1.24
CA LEU A 130 -2.91 -18.25 -1.35
C LEU A 130 -2.24 -18.22 0.03
N VAL A 131 -2.56 -17.25 0.89
CA VAL A 131 -2.02 -17.16 2.25
C VAL A 131 -2.33 -18.43 3.04
N LEU A 132 -3.59 -18.89 3.02
CA LEU A 132 -4.00 -20.14 3.68
C LEU A 132 -3.25 -21.35 3.15
N ARG A 133 -3.01 -21.41 1.83
CA ARG A 133 -2.21 -22.49 1.22
C ARG A 133 -0.76 -22.46 1.70
N CYS A 134 -0.16 -21.27 1.80
CA CYS A 134 1.19 -21.11 2.33
C CYS A 134 1.27 -21.44 3.82
N CYS A 135 0.22 -21.20 4.61
CA CYS A 135 0.21 -21.51 6.04
C CYS A 135 -0.03 -22.99 6.38
N ARG A 136 -0.55 -23.80 5.45
CA ARG A 136 -0.77 -25.25 5.65
C ARG A 136 0.50 -26.09 5.44
N GLY A 137 1.51 -25.56 4.76
CA GLY A 137 2.74 -26.29 4.45
C GLY A 137 2.50 -27.58 3.66
N SER A 138 3.32 -28.61 3.91
CA SER A 138 3.15 -29.95 3.32
C SER A 138 2.11 -30.82 4.05
N GLY A 139 1.46 -30.30 5.10
CA GLY A 139 0.45 -31.05 5.85
C GLY A 139 -0.81 -31.26 5.01
N SER A 140 -1.31 -32.49 4.96
CA SER A 140 -2.56 -32.84 4.25
C SER A 140 -3.84 -32.43 5.00
N GLY A 141 -3.70 -31.84 6.19
CA GLY A 141 -4.82 -31.42 7.04
C GLY A 141 -5.38 -30.04 6.69
N PRO A 142 -6.65 -29.74 7.06
CA PRO A 142 -7.25 -28.42 6.85
C PRO A 142 -6.66 -27.34 7.77
N ALA A 143 -5.91 -27.73 8.80
CA ALA A 143 -5.42 -26.88 9.86
C ALA A 143 -4.31 -25.92 9.40
N VAL A 144 -4.41 -24.67 9.84
CA VAL A 144 -3.40 -23.63 9.63
C VAL A 144 -2.26 -23.86 10.62
N GLY A 145 -1.01 -23.89 10.16
CA GLY A 145 0.15 -24.02 11.04
C GLY A 145 0.28 -22.80 11.96
N ALA A 146 0.37 -23.02 13.27
CA ALA A 146 0.43 -21.94 14.26
C ALA A 146 1.61 -20.97 14.02
N GLU A 147 2.79 -21.51 13.67
CA GLU A 147 3.97 -20.69 13.36
C GLU A 147 3.79 -19.84 12.08
N ALA A 148 3.08 -20.36 11.08
CA ALA A 148 2.78 -19.60 9.87
C ALA A 148 1.74 -18.51 10.14
N ALA A 149 0.71 -18.79 10.95
CA ALA A 149 -0.24 -17.77 11.40
C ALA A 149 0.45 -16.67 12.22
N LYS A 150 1.36 -17.05 13.13
CA LYS A 150 2.20 -16.12 13.89
C LYS A 150 3.06 -15.26 12.99
N ALA A 151 3.64 -15.82 11.92
CA ALA A 151 4.40 -15.07 10.93
C ALA A 151 3.55 -14.02 10.19
N VAL A 152 2.31 -14.38 9.82
CA VAL A 152 1.36 -13.42 9.21
C VAL A 152 1.01 -12.30 10.19
N ALA A 153 0.71 -12.64 11.44
CA ALA A 153 0.39 -11.65 12.47
C ALA A 153 1.56 -10.69 12.74
N ALA A 154 2.79 -11.22 12.85
CA ALA A 154 3.99 -10.41 13.02
C ALA A 154 4.20 -9.45 11.85
N ALA A 155 4.11 -9.94 10.60
CA ALA A 155 4.26 -9.10 9.41
C ALA A 155 3.17 -8.01 9.32
N LEU A 156 1.94 -8.31 9.76
CA LEU A 156 0.86 -7.33 9.80
C LEU A 156 1.14 -6.24 10.84
N VAL A 157 1.60 -6.60 12.04
CA VAL A 157 1.97 -5.63 13.09
C VAL A 157 3.13 -4.75 12.61
N GLU A 158 4.17 -5.34 12.03
CA GLU A 158 5.31 -4.60 11.46
C GLU A 158 4.87 -3.61 10.38
N ALA A 159 3.90 -4.00 9.53
CA ALA A 159 3.40 -3.14 8.45
C ALA A 159 2.47 -2.00 8.95
N VAL A 160 1.67 -2.24 9.99
CA VAL A 160 0.66 -1.29 10.47
C VAL A 160 1.21 -0.38 11.58
N CYS A 161 1.99 -0.95 12.50
CA CYS A 161 2.53 -0.26 13.66
C CYS A 161 3.92 -0.81 14.02
N PRO A 162 4.98 -0.41 13.29
CA PRO A 162 6.33 -0.91 13.53
C PRO A 162 6.86 -0.55 14.92
N GLU A 163 6.41 0.56 15.50
CA GLU A 163 6.74 0.99 16.87
C GLU A 163 6.25 0.00 17.95
N ALA A 164 5.22 -0.80 17.64
CA ALA A 164 4.71 -1.84 18.53
C ALA A 164 5.27 -3.23 18.21
N ALA A 165 6.15 -3.37 17.20
CA ALA A 165 6.76 -4.64 16.88
C ALA A 165 7.70 -5.08 18.01
N GLY A 166 7.37 -6.20 18.68
CA GLY A 166 8.11 -6.66 19.86
C GLY A 166 7.69 -6.01 21.17
N ALA A 167 6.54 -5.31 21.20
CA ALA A 167 5.94 -4.82 22.43
C ALA A 167 5.55 -5.97 23.37
N GLU A 168 5.43 -5.67 24.66
CA GLU A 168 4.96 -6.61 25.67
C GLU A 168 3.55 -7.11 25.36
N LEU A 169 3.30 -8.40 25.60
CA LEU A 169 1.98 -9.00 25.38
C LEU A 169 1.00 -8.64 26.50
N ALA A 170 1.51 -8.20 27.66
CA ALA A 170 0.68 -7.78 28.78
C ALA A 170 -0.05 -6.48 28.41
N TRP A 171 -1.38 -6.49 28.56
CA TRP A 171 -2.16 -5.28 28.35
C TRP A 171 -1.84 -4.25 29.43
N PRO A 172 -1.49 -3.01 29.05
CA PRO A 172 -1.18 -1.98 30.01
C PRO A 172 -2.45 -1.49 30.74
N PRO A 173 -2.30 -0.80 31.88
CA PRO A 173 -3.41 -0.13 32.54
C PRO A 173 -4.02 0.96 31.65
N GLU A 174 -5.28 1.32 31.91
CA GLU A 174 -6.08 2.22 31.07
C GLU A 174 -5.44 3.61 30.95
N GLU A 175 -4.78 4.10 31.99
CA GLU A 175 -4.12 5.41 32.02
C GLU A 175 -3.04 5.52 30.94
N LEU A 176 -2.38 4.41 30.58
CA LEU A 176 -1.31 4.42 29.58
C LEU A 176 -1.84 4.63 28.16
N ALA A 177 -3.11 4.31 27.89
CA ALA A 177 -3.72 4.55 26.58
C ALA A 177 -3.74 6.05 26.22
N ARG A 178 -3.76 6.95 27.22
CA ARG A 178 -3.69 8.40 27.01
C ARG A 178 -2.33 8.86 26.47
N ALA A 179 -1.27 8.09 26.72
CA ALA A 179 0.07 8.38 26.21
C ALA A 179 0.30 7.88 24.78
N THR A 180 -0.54 6.97 24.27
CA THR A 180 -0.38 6.36 22.93
C THR A 180 -1.42 6.80 21.90
N VAL A 181 -2.22 7.82 22.20
CA VAL A 181 -3.36 8.28 21.37
C VAL A 181 -2.97 8.51 19.91
N GLU A 182 -1.81 9.14 19.64
CA GLU A 182 -1.38 9.39 18.26
C GLU A 182 -1.13 8.09 17.50
N ARG A 183 -0.44 7.13 18.12
CA ARG A 183 -0.20 5.80 17.57
C ARG A 183 -1.51 5.08 17.29
N ASP A 184 -2.43 5.11 18.25
CA ASP A 184 -3.70 4.40 18.16
C ASP A 184 -4.60 5.03 17.07
N LEU A 185 -4.57 6.35 16.89
CA LEU A 185 -5.23 7.05 15.78
C LEU A 185 -4.58 6.73 14.43
N ARG A 186 -3.25 6.60 14.35
CA ARG A 186 -2.55 6.16 13.12
C ARG A 186 -2.95 4.74 12.75
N ILE A 187 -3.03 3.83 13.72
CA ILE A 187 -3.55 2.46 13.51
C ILE A 187 -4.98 2.52 12.99
N LEU A 188 -5.87 3.26 13.65
CA LEU A 188 -7.26 3.39 13.24
C LEU A 188 -7.41 3.92 11.80
N ARG A 189 -6.59 4.91 11.41
CA ARG A 189 -6.56 5.43 10.03
C ARG A 189 -6.13 4.40 8.99
N ARG A 190 -5.33 3.40 9.35
CA ARG A 190 -4.93 2.31 8.44
C ARG A 190 -6.03 1.26 8.25
N PHE A 191 -6.97 1.17 9.19
CA PHE A 191 -8.09 0.23 9.17
C PHE A 191 -9.41 0.84 8.67
N ARG A 192 -9.44 2.15 8.39
CA ARG A 192 -10.59 2.87 7.83
C ARG A 192 -10.38 3.17 6.36
#